data_AF-A0A6I3AH39-F1
#
_entry.id   AF-A0A6I3AH39-F1
#
_cell.length_a   1.000
_cell.length_b   1.000
_cell.length_c   1.000
_cell.angle_alpha   90.00
_cell.angle_beta   90.00
_cell.angle_gamma   90.00
#
_symmetry.space_group_name_H-M   'P 1'
#
loop_
_entity.id
_entity.type
_entity.pdbx_description
1 polymer ?
#
loop_
_entity_poly.entity_id
_entity_poly.type
_entity_poly.pdbx_seq_one_letter_code
_entity_poly.pdbx_strand_id
1 'polypeptide(L)' 'LVEEGDRDSILQKPKNDYTRRLISAVPVPDPAEQRIRREARLATKK' A
#
# COMPACT_ATOMS: atom_id res chain seq x y z
N LEU A 1 -9.60 16.71 -7.60
CA LEU A 1 -8.38 15.88 -7.46
C LEU A 1 -8.13 15.64 -5.99
N VAL A 2 -7.68 14.44 -5.59
CA VAL A 2 -7.57 14.04 -4.16
C VAL A 2 -6.20 14.37 -3.56
N GLU A 3 -5.13 14.31 -4.35
CA GLU A 3 -3.77 14.74 -4.00
C GLU A 3 -3.01 15.08 -5.29
N GLU A 4 -2.09 16.05 -5.24
CA GLU A 4 -1.30 16.52 -6.40
C GLU A 4 0.13 16.87 -5.95
N GLY A 5 1.12 16.56 -6.80
CA GLY A 5 2.53 16.81 -6.55
C GLY A 5 3.44 15.85 -7.34
N ASP A 6 4.74 15.99 -7.15
CA ASP A 6 5.72 15.11 -7.79
C ASP A 6 5.50 13.65 -7.45
N ARG A 7 5.83 12.77 -8.39
CA ARG A 7 5.69 11.31 -8.25
C ARG A 7 6.26 10.80 -6.93
N ASP A 8 7.48 11.20 -6.59
CA ASP A 8 8.16 10.70 -5.39
C ASP A 8 7.51 11.22 -4.11
N SER A 9 6.99 12.46 -4.12
CA SER A 9 6.23 13.01 -3.00
C SER A 9 4.96 12.18 -2.76
N ILE A 10 4.22 11.86 -3.81
CA ILE A 10 2.98 11.06 -3.72
C ILE A 10 3.28 9.60 -3.34
N LEU A 11 4.27 8.96 -3.97
CA LEU A 11 4.53 7.53 -3.78
C LEU A 11 5.29 7.23 -2.48
N GLN A 12 6.14 8.12 -1.99
CA GLN A 12 6.95 7.88 -0.79
C GLN A 12 6.38 8.55 0.46
N LYS A 13 5.75 9.73 0.30
CA LYS A 13 5.26 10.55 1.43
C LYS A 13 3.84 11.08 1.19
N PRO A 14 2.86 10.21 0.86
CA PRO A 14 1.48 10.62 0.63
C PRO A 14 0.90 11.31 1.88
N LYS A 15 0.26 12.47 1.68
CA LYS A 15 -0.33 13.29 2.76
C LYS A 15 -1.79 12.93 3.02
N ASN A 16 -2.53 12.44 2.03
CA ASN A 16 -3.92 12.05 2.19
C ASN A 16 -4.05 10.56 2.62
N ASP A 17 -4.95 10.28 3.57
CA ASP A 17 -5.25 8.92 4.02
C ASP A 17 -5.78 8.02 2.90
N TYR A 18 -6.57 8.59 1.99
CA TYR A 18 -7.07 7.86 0.84
C TYR A 18 -5.92 7.40 -0.07
N THR A 19 -4.98 8.31 -0.39
CA THR A 19 -3.79 8.00 -1.20
C THR A 19 -2.92 6.95 -0.52
N ARG A 20 -2.69 7.07 0.81
CA ARG A 20 -1.98 6.07 1.61
C ARG A 20 -2.59 4.68 1.46
N ARG A 21 -3.92 4.58 1.59
CA ARG A 21 -4.64 3.30 1.46
C ARG A 21 -4.51 2.73 0.06
N LEU A 22 -4.65 3.56 -0.98
CA LEU A 22 -4.53 3.12 -2.38
C LEU A 22 -3.13 2.56 -2.67
N ILE A 23 -2.08 3.28 -2.26
CA ILE A 23 -0.69 2.83 -2.44
C ILE A 23 -0.45 1.51 -1.67
N SER A 24 -0.97 1.39 -0.45
CA SER A 24 -0.81 0.16 0.36
C SER A 24 -1.50 -1.08 -0.24
N ALA A 25 -2.47 -0.88 -1.15
CA ALA A 25 -3.18 -1.96 -1.81
C ALA A 25 -2.37 -2.60 -2.95
N VAL A 26 -1.27 -1.97 -3.39
CA VAL A 26 -0.42 -2.47 -4.47
C VAL A 26 0.30 -3.75 -4.04
N PRO A 27 0.30 -4.82 -4.87
CA PRO A 27 1.04 -6.04 -4.57
C PRO A 27 2.55 -5.80 -4.60
N VAL A 28 3.28 -6.50 -3.71
CA VAL A 28 4.75 -6.51 -3.75
C VAL A 28 5.22 -7.42 -4.89
N PRO A 29 6.25 -7.09 -5.68
CA PRO A 29 6.69 -7.96 -6.78
C PRO A 29 7.18 -9.35 -6.34
N ASP A 30 7.79 -9.46 -5.17
CA ASP A 30 8.32 -10.73 -4.65
C ASP A 30 7.18 -11.68 -4.20
N PRO A 31 7.05 -12.87 -4.83
CA PRO A 31 6.03 -13.86 -4.47
C PRO A 31 6.11 -14.36 -3.02
N ALA A 32 7.31 -14.47 -2.45
CA ALA A 32 7.48 -14.94 -1.07
C ALA A 32 6.95 -13.91 -0.07
N GLU A 33 7.27 -12.64 -0.27
CA GLU A 33 6.76 -11.52 0.52
C GLU A 33 5.24 -11.34 0.36
N GLN A 34 4.70 -11.53 -0.85
CA GLN A 34 3.25 -11.53 -1.05
C GLN A 34 2.53 -12.60 -0.22
N ARG A 35 3.10 -13.82 -0.14
CA ARG A 35 2.53 -14.91 0.65
C ARG A 35 2.47 -14.54 2.13
N ILE A 36 3.57 -14.03 2.69
CA ILE A 36 3.65 -13.59 4.10
C ILE A 36 2.57 -12.53 4.39
N ARG A 37 2.44 -11.51 3.53
CA ARG A 37 1.42 -10.46 3.70
C ARG A 37 0.00 -11.01 3.63
N ARG A 38 -0.26 -11.98 2.76
CA ARG A 38 -1.58 -12.62 2.64
C ARG A 38 -1.93 -13.39 3.90
N GLU A 39 -0.99 -14.17 4.43
CA GLU A 39 -1.16 -14.93 5.67
C GLU A 39 -1.41 -14.00 6.86
N ALA A 40 -0.65 -12.91 7.00
CA ALA A 40 -0.86 -11.91 8.03
C ALA A 40 -2.28 -11.30 7.99
N ARG A 41 -2.78 -10.93 6.79
CA ARG A 41 -4.15 -10.41 6.62
C ARG A 41 -5.23 -11.42 6.98
N LEU A 42 -4.98 -12.72 6.78
CA LEU A 42 -5.91 -13.79 7.14
C LEU A 42 -5.91 -14.05 8.64
N ALA A 43 -4.74 -13.96 9.29
CA ALA A 43 -4.60 -14.11 10.74
C ALA A 43 -5.35 -13.00 11.50
N THR A 44 -5.35 -11.76 11.01
CA THR A 44 -6.10 -10.64 11.62
C THR A 44 -7.61 -10.70 11.43
N LYS A 45 -8.11 -11.62 10.60
CA LYS A 45 -9.56 -11.79 10.32
C LYS A 45 -10.21 -12.90 11.15
N LYS A 46 -9.42 -13.69 11.89
CA LYS A 46 -9.91 -14.67 12.86
C LYS A 46 -10.04 -14.03 14.23
#